data_AF-A0A4Q2ZZ72-F1
#
_entry.id   AF-A0A4Q2ZZ72-F1
#
_cell.length_a   1.000
_cell.length_b   1.000
_cell.length_c   1.000
_cell.angle_alpha   90.00
_cell.angle_beta   90.00
_cell.angle_gamma   90.00
#
_symmetry.space_group_name_H-M   'P 1'
#
loop_
_entity.id
_entity.type
_entity.pdbx_description
1 polymer ?
#
loop_
_entity_poly.entity_id
_entity_poly.type
_entity_poly.pdbx_seq_one_letter_code
_entity_poly.pdbx_strand_id
1 'polypeptide(L)'
;MAQESDVWTAYYNADTTLIGFKDAVGNVRIPAKFTMFAHASKFRHIITVGERKGDSLKSYYLTKAGRVVGRDSLYFFDNTPDCESEGFIRFADDRSERVGMFDRDGNVVISATYNWLSNVRNGMIIALKGADKVYDDPGREHYYWKSGRSMLIDTADNVLIDSFTGTEILDFYSAQASLQPGIDTVRRYFRRPDGTYLSFVDHQLEFRNWLDRLLNDLSLASLLDATFVEVTIDEPDDWVKKPGKQYVASNYERINKKLLSIKNKKDRWWLYEGGLNKFIYTDPKTYGKYYNDCGESKYWKYPVLSIVINNKKGQDHFDFLRTDEGYKLISVSFAR
;
A
#
# COMPACT_ATOMS: atom_id res chain seq x y z
N MET A 1 -9.05 2.16 22.36
CA MET A 1 -9.57 0.79 22.14
C MET A 1 -11.08 0.71 21.86
N ALA A 2 -11.73 1.79 21.40
CA ALA A 2 -13.18 1.79 21.07
C ALA A 2 -13.48 1.72 19.56
N GLN A 3 -12.47 1.43 18.72
CA GLN A 3 -12.59 1.55 17.26
C GLN A 3 -12.68 0.20 16.53
N GLU A 4 -12.41 -0.93 17.20
CA GLU A 4 -12.51 -2.26 16.57
C GLU A 4 -13.89 -2.90 16.68
N SER A 5 -14.72 -2.52 17.66
CA SER A 5 -16.04 -3.16 17.89
C SER A 5 -17.09 -2.84 16.83
N ASP A 6 -16.83 -1.87 15.96
CA ASP A 6 -17.76 -1.41 14.93
C ASP A 6 -17.33 -1.84 13.52
N VAL A 7 -16.40 -2.79 13.36
CA VAL A 7 -16.04 -3.31 12.03
C VAL A 7 -16.94 -4.48 11.69
N TRP A 8 -17.55 -4.47 10.50
CA TRP A 8 -18.23 -5.65 9.97
C TRP A 8 -17.27 -6.48 9.11
N THR A 9 -17.32 -7.80 9.23
CA THR A 9 -16.48 -8.73 8.49
C THR A 9 -17.30 -9.39 7.39
N ALA A 10 -16.71 -9.52 6.20
CA ALA A 10 -17.32 -10.22 5.08
C ALA A 10 -17.54 -11.71 5.42
N TYR A 11 -18.62 -12.27 4.90
CA TYR A 11 -18.86 -13.70 4.91
C TYR A 11 -19.47 -14.13 3.58
N TYR A 12 -19.21 -15.37 3.19
CA TYR A 12 -19.74 -15.95 1.96
C TYR A 12 -20.99 -16.79 2.24
N ASN A 13 -21.91 -16.85 1.27
CA ASN A 13 -22.96 -17.87 1.28
C ASN A 13 -22.37 -19.28 1.04
N ALA A 14 -23.22 -20.31 1.13
CA ALA A 14 -22.78 -21.71 1.11
C ALA A 14 -22.01 -22.14 -0.15
N ASP A 15 -22.31 -21.56 -1.31
CA ASP A 15 -21.63 -21.85 -2.59
C ASP A 15 -20.51 -20.86 -2.93
N THR A 16 -20.18 -19.93 -2.02
CA THR A 16 -19.14 -18.91 -2.15
C THR A 16 -19.33 -17.86 -3.25
N THR A 17 -20.51 -17.78 -3.87
CA THR A 17 -20.79 -16.85 -4.96
C THR A 17 -21.25 -15.46 -4.51
N LEU A 18 -21.79 -15.34 -3.28
CA LEU A 18 -22.35 -14.12 -2.73
C LEU A 18 -21.69 -13.73 -1.41
N ILE A 19 -21.53 -12.42 -1.23
CA ILE A 19 -20.89 -11.80 -0.07
C ILE A 19 -21.94 -11.04 0.74
N GLY A 20 -21.90 -11.23 2.05
CA GLY A 20 -22.63 -10.48 3.07
C GLY A 20 -21.68 -9.98 4.16
N PHE A 21 -22.21 -9.29 5.16
CA PHE A 21 -21.45 -8.73 6.26
C PHE A 21 -22.07 -9.04 7.61
N LYS A 22 -21.23 -9.42 8.58
CA LYS A 22 -21.62 -9.68 9.97
C LYS A 22 -20.82 -8.79 10.92
N ASP A 23 -21.39 -8.47 12.07
CA ASP A 23 -20.66 -7.74 13.11
C ASP A 23 -19.68 -8.65 13.88
N ALA A 24 -18.95 -8.07 14.84
CA ALA A 24 -17.92 -8.77 15.62
C ALA A 24 -18.46 -9.93 16.48
N VAL A 25 -19.75 -9.91 16.84
CA VAL A 25 -20.41 -10.99 17.60
C VAL A 25 -21.10 -12.02 16.67
N GLY A 26 -21.02 -11.82 15.35
CA GLY A 26 -21.49 -12.76 14.35
C GLY A 26 -22.93 -12.53 13.87
N ASN A 27 -23.59 -11.46 14.29
CA ASN A 27 -24.92 -11.14 13.79
C ASN A 27 -24.84 -10.65 12.35
N VAL A 28 -25.67 -11.20 11.48
CA VAL A 28 -25.78 -10.77 10.09
C VAL A 28 -26.32 -9.34 10.05
N ARG A 29 -25.53 -8.43 9.48
CA ARG A 29 -25.91 -7.02 9.26
C ARG A 29 -26.36 -6.78 7.84
N ILE A 30 -25.71 -7.46 6.88
CA ILE A 30 -26.14 -7.50 5.49
C ILE A 30 -26.14 -8.98 5.07
N PRO A 31 -27.30 -9.55 4.71
CA PRO A 31 -27.37 -10.88 4.12
C PRO A 31 -26.50 -10.99 2.87
N ALA A 32 -25.97 -12.18 2.60
CA ALA A 32 -25.17 -12.43 1.41
C ALA A 32 -26.00 -12.16 0.14
N LYS A 33 -25.62 -11.12 -0.59
CA LYS A 33 -26.32 -10.65 -1.80
C LYS A 33 -25.40 -9.96 -2.81
N PHE A 34 -24.23 -9.53 -2.37
CA PHE A 34 -23.28 -8.86 -3.24
C PHE A 34 -22.49 -9.88 -4.04
N THR A 35 -22.18 -9.54 -5.28
CA THR A 35 -21.42 -10.36 -6.21
C THR A 35 -20.61 -9.43 -7.08
N MET A 36 -19.39 -9.85 -7.48
CA MET A 36 -18.45 -9.04 -8.26
C MET A 36 -18.12 -7.70 -7.58
N PHE A 37 -16.87 -7.24 -7.67
CA PHE A 37 -16.40 -5.93 -7.13
C PHE A 37 -16.46 -5.74 -5.60
N ALA A 38 -17.34 -6.45 -4.88
CA ALA A 38 -17.35 -6.56 -3.42
C ALA A 38 -16.16 -7.43 -3.00
N HIS A 39 -15.05 -6.81 -2.63
CA HIS A 39 -13.81 -7.50 -2.26
C HIS A 39 -13.25 -7.04 -0.91
N ALA A 40 -13.90 -6.07 -0.27
CA ALA A 40 -13.57 -5.64 1.08
C ALA A 40 -13.86 -6.77 2.08
N SER A 41 -12.81 -7.26 2.73
CA SER A 41 -12.91 -8.25 3.83
C SER A 41 -13.49 -7.64 5.11
N LYS A 42 -13.34 -6.32 5.25
CA LYS A 42 -13.84 -5.52 6.37
C LYS A 42 -14.61 -4.31 5.84
N PHE A 43 -15.72 -3.99 6.50
CA PHE A 43 -16.57 -2.85 6.18
C PHE A 43 -16.64 -1.93 7.39
N ARG A 44 -15.89 -0.82 7.33
CA ARG A 44 -15.85 0.21 8.38
C ARG A 44 -16.87 1.31 8.14
N HIS A 45 -16.85 1.89 6.94
CA HIS A 45 -17.53 3.15 6.67
C HIS A 45 -18.25 3.16 5.33
N ILE A 46 -17.51 2.97 4.25
CA ILE A 46 -18.01 2.95 2.88
C ILE A 46 -17.26 1.86 2.10
N ILE A 47 -17.95 1.11 1.25
CA ILE A 47 -17.35 0.02 0.44
C ILE A 47 -17.88 0.03 -0.97
N THR A 48 -17.09 -0.49 -1.90
CA THR A 48 -17.56 -0.83 -3.24
C THR A 48 -18.33 -2.15 -3.21
N VAL A 49 -19.52 -2.18 -3.84
CA VAL A 49 -20.32 -3.39 -3.98
C VAL A 49 -20.86 -3.54 -5.40
N GLY A 50 -21.02 -4.79 -5.82
CA GLY A 50 -21.79 -5.19 -7.00
C GLY A 50 -22.99 -6.02 -6.59
N GLU A 51 -24.12 -5.87 -7.29
CA GLU A 51 -25.29 -6.73 -7.15
C GLU A 51 -25.90 -7.04 -8.52
N ARG A 52 -26.26 -8.31 -8.73
CA ARG A 52 -27.02 -8.72 -9.92
C ARG A 52 -28.50 -8.46 -9.71
N LYS A 53 -29.14 -7.79 -10.66
CA LYS A 53 -30.59 -7.62 -10.74
C LYS A 53 -31.06 -8.06 -12.12
N GLY A 54 -31.56 -9.30 -12.21
CA GLY A 54 -31.79 -9.96 -13.50
C GLY A 54 -30.47 -10.08 -14.28
N ASP A 55 -30.47 -9.67 -15.54
CA ASP A 55 -29.29 -9.67 -16.40
C ASP A 55 -28.37 -8.45 -16.20
N SER A 56 -28.79 -7.47 -15.39
CA SER A 56 -27.99 -6.26 -15.13
C SER A 56 -27.10 -6.40 -13.89
N LEU A 57 -25.82 -6.07 -14.02
CA LEU A 57 -24.92 -5.87 -12.88
C LEU A 57 -24.97 -4.38 -12.51
N LYS A 58 -25.33 -4.09 -11.26
CA LYS A 58 -25.24 -2.74 -10.71
C LYS A 58 -24.04 -2.64 -9.80
N SER A 59 -23.32 -1.54 -9.89
CA SER A 59 -22.14 -1.30 -9.08
C SER A 59 -22.19 0.11 -8.49
N TYR A 60 -21.86 0.22 -7.20
CA TYR A 60 -22.00 1.47 -6.44
C TYR A 60 -21.22 1.42 -5.13
N TYR A 61 -21.10 2.57 -4.47
CA TYR A 61 -20.60 2.65 -3.11
C TYR A 61 -21.75 2.55 -2.10
N LEU A 62 -21.55 1.72 -1.08
CA LEU A 62 -22.47 1.53 0.03
C LEU A 62 -21.84 2.04 1.32
N THR A 63 -22.49 3.01 1.93
CA THR A 63 -22.15 3.45 3.30
C THR A 63 -22.74 2.48 4.32
N LYS A 64 -22.15 2.46 5.51
CA LYS A 64 -22.63 1.61 6.59
C LYS A 64 -24.03 1.97 7.11
N ALA A 65 -24.44 3.23 6.91
CA ALA A 65 -25.81 3.70 7.14
C ALA A 65 -26.82 3.23 6.08
N GLY A 66 -26.37 2.50 5.05
CA GLY A 66 -27.20 1.98 3.97
C GLY A 66 -27.44 2.96 2.81
N ARG A 67 -26.82 4.16 2.84
CA ARG A 67 -26.87 5.10 1.72
C ARG A 67 -26.06 4.56 0.54
N VAL A 68 -26.67 4.58 -0.64
CA VAL A 68 -26.06 4.23 -1.92
C VAL A 68 -25.64 5.49 -2.66
N VAL A 69 -24.36 5.58 -3.04
CA VAL A 69 -23.77 6.72 -3.77
C VAL A 69 -22.89 6.24 -4.93
N GLY A 70 -22.55 7.15 -5.85
CA GLY A 70 -21.65 6.86 -6.98
C GLY A 70 -22.09 5.69 -7.87
N ARG A 71 -23.41 5.59 -8.15
CA ARG A 71 -23.91 4.60 -9.10
C ARG A 71 -23.23 4.82 -10.45
N ASP A 72 -22.60 3.77 -10.97
CA ASP A 72 -21.88 3.79 -12.24
C ASP A 72 -20.77 4.87 -12.25
N SER A 73 -20.17 5.16 -11.09
CA SER A 73 -19.07 6.12 -10.91
C SER A 73 -17.94 5.52 -10.08
N LEU A 74 -17.81 4.20 -10.13
CA LEU A 74 -16.75 3.50 -9.41
C LEU A 74 -15.39 3.91 -9.99
N TYR A 75 -14.48 4.31 -9.13
CA TYR A 75 -13.08 4.43 -9.49
C TYR A 75 -12.47 3.02 -9.56
N PHE A 76 -11.85 2.71 -10.70
CA PHE A 76 -11.08 1.49 -10.91
C PHE A 76 -9.61 1.82 -11.11
N PHE A 77 -8.75 0.97 -10.56
CA PHE A 77 -7.34 0.91 -10.92
C PHE A 77 -7.03 -0.49 -11.44
N ASP A 78 -6.52 -0.56 -12.67
CA ASP A 78 -6.44 -1.82 -13.43
C ASP A 78 -7.82 -2.48 -13.48
N ASN A 79 -7.99 -3.65 -12.85
CA ASN A 79 -9.26 -4.39 -12.81
C ASN A 79 -9.89 -4.44 -11.41
N THR A 80 -9.40 -3.62 -10.47
CA THR A 80 -9.86 -3.62 -9.08
C THR A 80 -10.54 -2.30 -8.75
N PRO A 81 -11.77 -2.31 -8.19
CA PRO A 81 -12.42 -1.09 -7.75
C PRO A 81 -11.73 -0.54 -6.50
N ASP A 82 -11.90 0.75 -6.25
CA ASP A 82 -11.24 1.39 -5.11
C ASP A 82 -11.59 0.77 -3.75
N CYS A 83 -10.65 0.90 -2.83
CA CYS A 83 -10.79 0.53 -1.43
C CYS A 83 -10.84 1.78 -0.54
N GLU A 84 -11.65 1.71 0.52
CA GLU A 84 -11.73 2.78 1.52
C GLU A 84 -10.39 2.95 2.26
N SER A 85 -10.01 4.22 2.47
CA SER A 85 -8.85 4.61 3.27
C SER A 85 -9.18 5.81 4.15
N GLU A 86 -9.03 5.64 5.46
CA GLU A 86 -9.24 6.69 6.50
C GLU A 86 -10.64 7.33 6.52
N GLY A 87 -11.64 6.59 6.03
CA GLY A 87 -13.02 7.02 5.88
C GLY A 87 -13.30 7.73 4.57
N PHE A 88 -12.49 7.53 3.53
CA PHE A 88 -12.64 8.15 2.23
C PHE A 88 -12.47 7.13 1.10
N ILE A 89 -13.13 7.37 -0.04
CA ILE A 89 -13.02 6.53 -1.22
C ILE A 89 -13.15 7.39 -2.49
N ARG A 90 -12.34 7.12 -3.51
CA ARG A 90 -12.35 7.87 -4.77
C ARG A 90 -13.55 7.46 -5.60
N PHE A 91 -14.00 8.35 -6.48
CA PHE A 91 -14.98 8.05 -7.52
C PHE A 91 -14.54 8.66 -8.86
N ALA A 92 -14.99 8.07 -9.96
CA ALA A 92 -14.73 8.57 -11.30
C ALA A 92 -16.00 9.18 -11.91
N ASP A 93 -15.88 10.37 -12.49
CA ASP A 93 -16.92 10.96 -13.34
C ASP A 93 -16.60 10.62 -14.80
N ASP A 94 -17.32 9.64 -15.34
CA ASP A 94 -17.15 9.15 -16.71
C ASP A 94 -17.36 10.24 -17.78
N ARG A 95 -18.11 11.31 -17.48
CA ARG A 95 -18.36 12.39 -18.44
C ARG A 95 -17.15 13.30 -18.61
N SER A 96 -16.46 13.59 -17.51
CA SER A 96 -15.31 14.48 -17.49
C SER A 96 -13.98 13.74 -17.47
N GLU A 97 -14.00 12.41 -17.29
CA GLU A 97 -12.84 11.56 -17.02
C GLU A 97 -12.00 12.11 -15.85
N ARG A 98 -12.68 12.63 -14.82
CA ARG A 98 -12.07 13.20 -13.62
C ARG A 98 -12.38 12.37 -12.38
N VAL A 99 -11.50 12.47 -11.40
CA VAL A 99 -11.57 11.77 -10.13
C VAL A 99 -11.93 12.75 -9.03
N GLY A 100 -12.88 12.35 -8.20
CA GLY A 100 -13.26 13.01 -6.95
C GLY A 100 -13.15 12.07 -5.76
N MET A 101 -13.64 12.49 -4.61
CA MET A 101 -13.61 11.69 -3.38
C MET A 101 -14.90 11.83 -2.57
N PHE A 102 -15.41 10.69 -2.12
CA PHE A 102 -16.47 10.60 -1.12
C PHE A 102 -15.86 10.46 0.29
N ASP A 103 -16.55 11.00 1.30
CA ASP A 103 -16.32 10.68 2.71
C ASP A 103 -17.05 9.41 3.15
N ARG A 104 -16.95 9.10 4.45
CA ARG A 104 -17.53 7.93 5.13
C ARG A 104 -19.05 7.85 5.01
N ASP A 105 -19.70 8.98 4.82
CA ASP A 105 -21.15 9.13 4.72
C ASP A 105 -21.62 9.27 3.27
N GLY A 106 -20.69 9.19 2.30
CA GLY A 106 -20.95 9.27 0.87
C GLY A 106 -21.15 10.70 0.36
N ASN A 107 -20.70 11.72 1.09
CA ASN A 107 -20.72 13.10 0.61
C ASN A 107 -19.49 13.38 -0.26
N VAL A 108 -19.66 14.16 -1.31
CA VAL A 108 -18.53 14.63 -2.13
C VAL A 108 -17.74 15.65 -1.31
N VAL A 109 -16.54 15.28 -0.87
CA VAL A 109 -15.60 16.18 -0.16
C VAL A 109 -14.55 16.76 -1.10
N ILE A 110 -14.23 16.05 -2.17
CA ILE A 110 -13.40 16.54 -3.27
C ILE A 110 -14.18 16.35 -4.56
N SER A 111 -14.44 17.45 -5.26
CA SER A 111 -15.15 17.42 -6.54
C SER A 111 -14.31 16.75 -7.62
N ALA A 112 -14.97 16.10 -8.59
CA ALA A 112 -14.31 15.44 -9.71
C ALA A 112 -13.67 16.44 -10.67
N THR A 113 -12.50 16.96 -10.31
CA THR A 113 -11.74 17.95 -11.08
C THR A 113 -10.28 17.54 -11.32
N TYR A 114 -9.87 16.40 -10.76
CA TYR A 114 -8.51 15.88 -10.84
C TYR A 114 -8.41 14.80 -11.91
N ASN A 115 -7.25 14.69 -12.56
CA ASN A 115 -6.94 13.58 -13.44
C ASN A 115 -6.75 12.28 -12.66
N TRP A 116 -6.15 12.38 -11.47
CA TRP A 116 -5.83 11.25 -10.61
C TRP A 116 -5.69 11.72 -9.16
N LEU A 117 -6.11 10.88 -8.22
CA LEU A 117 -5.94 11.05 -6.78
C LEU A 117 -5.36 9.76 -6.19
N SER A 118 -4.44 9.85 -5.24
CA SER A 118 -4.08 8.71 -4.38
C SER A 118 -5.20 8.40 -3.40
N ASN A 119 -5.15 7.23 -2.74
CA ASN A 119 -5.92 7.03 -1.51
C ASN A 119 -5.46 8.02 -0.43
N VAL A 120 -6.33 8.30 0.54
CA VAL A 120 -5.98 9.14 1.70
C VAL A 120 -4.97 8.42 2.58
N ARG A 121 -3.89 9.10 2.94
CA ARG A 121 -2.85 8.61 3.85
C ARG A 121 -2.47 9.71 4.82
N ASN A 122 -2.73 9.50 6.11
CA ASN A 122 -2.59 10.51 7.15
C ASN A 122 -3.26 11.85 6.79
N GLY A 123 -4.50 11.79 6.28
CA GLY A 123 -5.27 12.96 5.84
C GLY A 123 -4.73 13.68 4.60
N MET A 124 -3.73 13.14 3.91
CA MET A 124 -3.10 13.73 2.73
C MET A 124 -3.34 12.89 1.47
N ILE A 125 -3.41 13.58 0.34
CA ILE A 125 -3.72 13.00 -0.98
C ILE A 125 -2.76 13.59 -2.01
N ILE A 126 -2.12 12.72 -2.79
CA ILE A 126 -1.38 13.15 -3.98
C ILE A 126 -2.40 13.37 -5.08
N ALA A 127 -2.41 14.56 -5.67
CA ALA A 127 -3.38 14.96 -6.67
C ALA A 127 -2.69 15.38 -7.96
N LEU A 128 -3.17 14.88 -9.10
CA LEU A 128 -2.72 15.29 -10.43
C LEU A 128 -3.84 16.10 -11.11
N LYS A 129 -3.52 17.31 -11.58
CA LYS A 129 -4.48 18.20 -12.24
C LYS A 129 -3.94 18.78 -13.54
N GLY A 130 -4.80 18.85 -14.55
CA GLY A 130 -4.47 19.43 -15.86
C GLY A 130 -3.48 18.60 -16.69
N ALA A 131 -3.48 17.27 -16.51
CA ALA A 131 -2.70 16.36 -17.33
C ALA A 131 -3.49 15.91 -18.58
N ASP A 132 -2.77 15.47 -19.61
CA ASP A 132 -3.35 14.89 -20.83
C ASP A 132 -3.28 13.37 -20.77
N LYS A 133 -4.36 12.69 -21.15
CA LYS A 133 -4.36 11.23 -21.27
C LYS A 133 -3.66 10.83 -22.56
N VAL A 134 -2.63 10.00 -22.46
CA VAL A 134 -1.87 9.51 -23.62
C VAL A 134 -1.90 7.99 -23.61
N TYR A 135 -2.34 7.40 -24.73
CA TYR A 135 -2.31 5.95 -24.94
C TYR A 135 -0.95 5.55 -25.51
N ASP A 136 -0.36 4.48 -24.98
CA ASP A 136 0.93 3.94 -25.46
C ASP A 136 0.76 2.83 -26.51
N ASP A 137 -0.47 2.38 -26.75
CA ASP A 137 -0.82 1.38 -27.74
C ASP A 137 -1.99 1.79 -28.67
N PRO A 138 -2.06 1.26 -29.91
CA PRO A 138 -3.17 1.55 -30.83
C PRO A 138 -4.53 1.04 -30.37
N GLY A 139 -4.57 -0.02 -29.55
CA GLY A 139 -5.76 -0.63 -28.97
C GLY A 139 -6.36 0.18 -27.81
N ARG A 140 -5.61 1.15 -27.28
CA ARG A 140 -6.00 2.02 -26.15
C ARG A 140 -6.27 1.26 -24.85
N GLU A 141 -5.65 0.09 -24.70
CA GLU A 141 -5.73 -0.72 -23.49
C GLU A 141 -4.88 -0.11 -22.36
N HIS A 142 -3.80 0.57 -22.73
CA HIS A 142 -2.85 1.15 -21.79
C HIS A 142 -2.71 2.65 -22.02
N TYR A 143 -2.74 3.41 -20.93
CA TYR A 143 -2.58 4.86 -20.96
C TYR A 143 -1.78 5.35 -19.77
N TYR A 144 -1.19 6.53 -19.93
CA TYR A 144 -0.54 7.28 -18.88
C TYR A 144 -0.95 8.75 -18.94
N TRP A 145 -0.76 9.45 -17.83
CA TRP A 145 -0.95 10.89 -17.77
C TRP A 145 0.34 11.61 -18.13
N LYS A 146 0.27 12.52 -19.12
CA LYS A 146 1.37 13.37 -19.53
C LYS A 146 1.14 14.79 -19.05
N SER A 147 2.22 15.48 -18.63
CA SER A 147 2.14 16.85 -18.12
C SER A 147 1.27 16.96 -16.86
N GLY A 148 0.74 18.15 -16.58
CA GLY A 148 -0.08 18.43 -15.40
C GLY A 148 0.73 18.82 -14.18
N ARG A 149 0.01 19.25 -13.14
CA ARG A 149 0.55 19.66 -11.86
C ARG A 149 0.25 18.59 -10.83
N SER A 150 1.31 18.00 -10.27
CA SER A 150 1.24 17.14 -9.10
C SER A 150 1.29 18.01 -7.85
N MET A 151 0.33 17.81 -6.94
CA MET A 151 0.15 18.58 -5.71
C MET A 151 -0.07 17.61 -4.55
N LEU A 152 0.20 18.09 -3.34
CA LEU A 152 -0.28 17.44 -2.13
C LEU A 152 -1.44 18.28 -1.59
N ILE A 153 -2.59 17.65 -1.39
CA ILE A 153 -3.79 18.27 -0.82
C ILE A 153 -4.22 17.55 0.46
N ASP A 154 -5.03 18.19 1.27
CA ASP A 154 -5.74 17.53 2.37
C ASP A 154 -7.14 17.03 1.95
N THR A 155 -7.84 16.37 2.88
CA THR A 155 -9.20 15.84 2.65
C THR A 155 -10.29 16.92 2.52
N ALA A 156 -9.95 18.19 2.73
CA ALA A 156 -10.82 19.34 2.51
C ALA A 156 -10.46 20.10 1.21
N ASP A 157 -9.67 19.48 0.32
CA ASP A 157 -9.21 20.03 -0.95
C ASP A 157 -8.29 21.27 -0.81
N ASN A 158 -7.68 21.48 0.36
CA ASN A 158 -6.70 22.54 0.54
C ASN A 158 -5.35 22.10 -0.01
N VAL A 159 -4.70 22.98 -0.79
CA VAL A 159 -3.34 22.72 -1.29
C VAL A 159 -2.32 22.88 -0.17
N LEU A 160 -1.68 21.77 0.19
CA LEU A 160 -0.58 21.74 1.15
C LEU A 160 0.76 22.05 0.48
N ILE A 161 0.98 21.48 -0.72
CA ILE A 161 2.18 21.67 -1.56
C ILE A 161 1.74 21.76 -3.02
N ASP A 162 2.02 22.89 -3.68
CA ASP A 162 1.57 23.17 -5.06
C ASP A 162 2.46 22.52 -6.14
N SER A 163 3.70 22.16 -5.81
CA SER A 163 4.61 21.44 -6.71
C SER A 163 5.18 20.23 -5.97
N PHE A 164 4.40 19.16 -5.93
CA PHE A 164 4.74 17.96 -5.20
C PHE A 164 5.40 16.93 -6.11
N THR A 165 6.71 16.75 -5.92
CA THR A 165 7.51 15.72 -6.61
C THR A 165 7.70 14.46 -5.76
N GLY A 166 6.99 14.35 -4.64
CA GLY A 166 7.03 13.17 -3.79
C GLY A 166 6.34 11.99 -4.46
N THR A 167 6.77 10.79 -4.11
CA THR A 167 6.18 9.54 -4.57
C THR A 167 5.52 8.83 -3.40
N GLU A 168 4.93 7.66 -3.67
CA GLU A 168 4.25 6.85 -2.65
C GLU A 168 5.19 6.23 -1.61
N ILE A 169 6.51 6.39 -1.79
CA ILE A 169 7.58 5.91 -0.92
C ILE A 169 7.74 6.76 0.35
N LEU A 170 7.02 7.88 0.43
CA LEU A 170 7.09 8.81 1.56
C LEU A 170 6.16 8.36 2.68
N ASP A 171 6.68 8.32 3.91
CA ASP A 171 5.87 8.06 5.09
C ASP A 171 5.08 9.32 5.47
N PHE A 172 3.84 9.41 5.00
CA PHE A 172 2.95 10.52 5.35
C PHE A 172 2.62 10.59 6.84
N TYR A 173 2.75 9.50 7.60
CA TYR A 173 2.57 9.50 9.06
C TYR A 173 3.75 10.13 9.81
N SER A 174 4.86 10.35 9.11
CA SER A 174 6.04 11.02 9.68
C SER A 174 6.01 12.54 9.52
N ALA A 175 4.93 13.13 8.98
CA ALA A 175 4.82 14.55 8.60
C ALA A 175 5.33 15.51 9.69
N GLN A 176 6.20 16.45 9.31
CA GLN A 176 6.69 17.51 10.20
C GLN A 176 6.71 18.86 9.50
N ALA A 177 6.11 19.86 10.13
CA ALA A 177 6.16 21.25 9.69
C ALA A 177 7.42 21.96 10.25
N SER A 178 7.99 22.86 9.47
CA SER A 178 9.19 23.62 9.86
C SER A 178 9.24 24.96 9.11
N LEU A 179 9.93 25.95 9.68
CA LEU A 179 10.10 27.25 9.01
C LEU A 179 11.18 27.23 7.92
N GLN A 180 12.10 26.27 8.00
CA GLN A 180 13.25 26.10 7.10
C GLN A 180 13.46 24.61 6.83
N PRO A 181 14.07 24.23 5.68
CA PRO A 181 14.41 22.83 5.44
C PRO A 181 15.39 22.35 6.51
N GLY A 182 15.13 21.18 7.07
CA GLY A 182 16.00 20.56 8.06
C GLY A 182 17.21 19.87 7.44
N ILE A 183 18.05 19.28 8.30
CA ILE A 183 19.29 18.59 7.91
C ILE A 183 19.18 17.06 7.93
N ASP A 184 18.02 16.51 8.30
CA ASP A 184 17.84 15.07 8.39
C ASP A 184 17.85 14.46 6.99
N THR A 185 18.89 13.67 6.71
CA THR A 185 19.16 13.12 5.39
C THR A 185 18.20 12.00 5.01
N VAL A 186 17.38 11.47 5.93
CA VAL A 186 16.34 10.49 5.58
C VAL A 186 15.00 11.15 5.24
N ARG A 187 14.92 12.48 5.31
CA ARG A 187 13.69 13.24 5.05
C ARG A 187 13.75 14.02 3.76
N ARG A 188 12.60 14.14 3.11
CA ARG A 188 12.36 15.07 1.99
C ARG A 188 11.60 16.28 2.50
N TYR A 189 12.04 17.47 2.12
CA TYR A 189 11.45 18.74 2.53
C TYR A 189 10.80 19.40 1.33
N PHE A 190 9.53 19.79 1.49
CA PHE A 190 8.73 20.41 0.45
C PHE A 190 8.24 21.77 0.93
N ARG A 191 8.47 22.79 0.10
CA ARG A 191 8.03 24.15 0.41
C ARG A 191 6.52 24.27 0.20
N ARG A 192 5.84 24.86 1.17
CA ARG A 192 4.41 25.16 1.16
C ARG A 192 4.14 26.54 0.57
N PRO A 193 2.89 26.85 0.17
CA PRO A 193 2.53 28.17 -0.38
C PRO A 193 2.81 29.34 0.58
N ASP A 194 2.68 29.12 1.89
CA ASP A 194 2.95 30.12 2.94
C ASP A 194 4.46 30.35 3.20
N GLY A 195 5.34 29.67 2.47
CA GLY A 195 6.79 29.75 2.61
C GLY A 195 7.39 28.82 3.66
N THR A 196 6.58 28.16 4.49
CA THR A 196 7.03 27.12 5.42
C THR A 196 7.33 25.80 4.68
N TYR A 197 7.78 24.79 5.40
CA TYR A 197 8.14 23.48 4.86
C TYR A 197 7.35 22.37 5.54
N LEU A 198 6.91 21.41 4.75
CA LEU A 198 6.42 20.11 5.22
C LEU A 198 7.45 19.04 4.83
N SER A 199 7.74 18.11 5.73
CA SER A 199 8.71 17.05 5.47
C SER A 199 8.20 15.67 5.84
N PHE A 200 8.71 14.67 5.14
CA PHE A 200 8.39 13.26 5.31
C PHE A 200 9.65 12.42 5.27
N VAL A 201 9.70 11.34 6.04
CA VAL A 201 10.68 10.27 5.88
C VAL A 201 10.48 9.63 4.50
N ASP A 202 11.59 9.43 3.80
CA ASP A 202 11.67 8.66 2.56
C ASP A 202 12.11 7.25 2.91
N HIS A 203 11.24 6.26 2.70
CA HIS A 203 11.49 4.87 3.11
C HIS A 203 12.77 4.29 2.50
N GLN A 204 13.17 4.72 1.30
CA GLN A 204 14.41 4.24 0.69
C GLN A 204 15.65 4.87 1.34
N LEU A 205 15.60 6.16 1.67
CA LEU A 205 16.69 6.82 2.40
C LEU A 205 16.81 6.28 3.83
N GLU A 206 15.69 6.08 4.51
CA GLU A 206 15.61 5.44 5.83
C GLU A 206 16.22 4.03 5.79
N PHE A 207 15.81 3.20 4.82
CA PHE A 207 16.31 1.84 4.66
C PHE A 207 17.80 1.79 4.35
N ARG A 208 18.31 2.64 3.46
CA ARG A 208 19.74 2.70 3.14
C ARG A 208 20.59 3.04 4.37
N ASN A 209 20.17 4.05 5.14
CA ASN A 209 20.84 4.42 6.38
C ASN A 209 20.80 3.27 7.41
N TRP A 210 19.64 2.63 7.57
CA TRP A 210 19.50 1.45 8.43
C TRP A 210 20.40 0.28 7.98
N LEU A 211 20.42 -0.03 6.68
CA LEU A 211 21.22 -1.10 6.09
C LEU A 211 22.71 -0.85 6.28
N ASP A 212 23.18 0.38 6.09
CA ASP A 212 24.59 0.74 6.33
C ASP A 212 25.00 0.48 7.79
N ARG A 213 24.13 0.79 8.76
CA ARG A 213 24.36 0.45 10.18
C ARG A 213 24.41 -1.06 10.40
N LEU A 214 23.45 -1.80 9.84
CA LEU A 214 23.41 -3.26 9.91
C LEU A 214 24.69 -3.89 9.34
N LEU A 215 25.18 -3.39 8.19
CA LEU A 215 26.38 -3.91 7.51
C LEU A 215 27.70 -3.49 8.14
N ASN A 216 27.71 -2.47 9.01
CA ASN A 216 28.90 -2.06 9.75
C ASN A 216 29.13 -2.91 10.99
N ASP A 217 28.06 -3.45 11.57
CA ASP A 217 28.09 -4.37 12.72
C ASP A 217 27.27 -5.64 12.43
N LEU A 218 27.57 -6.30 11.30
CA LEU A 218 26.84 -7.49 10.89
C LEU A 218 27.33 -8.71 11.69
N SER A 219 26.67 -8.96 12.82
CA SER A 219 26.85 -10.12 13.68
C SER A 219 25.63 -11.03 13.58
N LEU A 220 25.74 -12.26 14.10
CA LEU A 220 24.57 -13.12 14.23
C LEU A 220 23.48 -12.45 15.07
N ALA A 221 23.86 -11.76 16.15
CA ALA A 221 22.91 -11.08 17.02
C ALA A 221 22.15 -9.95 16.31
N SER A 222 22.86 -9.08 15.56
CA SER A 222 22.21 -7.98 14.82
C SER A 222 21.33 -8.50 13.68
N LEU A 223 21.74 -9.58 13.00
CA LEU A 223 20.91 -10.19 11.97
C LEU A 223 19.67 -10.86 12.56
N LEU A 224 19.77 -11.56 13.70
CA LEU A 224 18.63 -12.18 14.40
C LEU A 224 17.64 -11.14 14.93
N ASP A 225 18.13 -9.98 15.37
CA ASP A 225 17.28 -8.84 15.73
C ASP A 225 16.55 -8.27 14.50
N ALA A 226 17.27 -8.14 13.39
CA ALA A 226 16.73 -7.74 12.09
C ALA A 226 15.95 -8.84 11.36
N THR A 227 15.51 -9.91 12.03
CA THR A 227 14.80 -11.03 11.42
C THR A 227 13.34 -11.08 11.87
N PHE A 228 12.42 -11.29 10.94
CA PHE A 228 11.00 -11.41 11.24
C PHE A 228 10.69 -12.76 11.92
N VAL A 229 9.48 -12.92 12.48
CA VAL A 229 9.11 -14.14 13.22
C VAL A 229 9.24 -15.40 12.37
N GLU A 230 8.90 -15.29 11.08
CA GLU A 230 9.11 -16.30 10.06
C GLU A 230 9.84 -15.67 8.86
N VAL A 231 10.62 -16.50 8.16
CA VAL A 231 11.25 -16.15 6.89
C VAL A 231 10.73 -17.11 5.83
N THR A 232 10.26 -16.54 4.72
CA THR A 232 9.86 -17.28 3.53
C THR A 232 11.08 -17.57 2.66
N ILE A 233 11.20 -18.82 2.20
CA ILE A 233 12.26 -19.29 1.32
C ILE A 233 11.66 -19.72 -0.01
N ASP A 234 12.29 -19.28 -1.09
CA ASP A 234 11.99 -19.71 -2.46
C ASP A 234 12.64 -21.08 -2.74
N GLU A 235 11.84 -22.14 -2.71
CA GLU A 235 12.24 -23.50 -3.09
C GLU A 235 11.72 -23.83 -4.52
N PRO A 236 12.29 -24.84 -5.22
CA PRO A 236 11.94 -25.18 -6.60
C PRO A 236 10.49 -25.10 -7.03
N ASP A 237 9.58 -25.55 -6.17
CA ASP A 237 8.17 -25.70 -6.50
C ASP A 237 7.25 -25.03 -5.46
N ASP A 238 7.80 -24.35 -4.44
CA ASP A 238 7.00 -23.77 -3.35
C ASP A 238 7.71 -22.66 -2.56
N TRP A 239 6.91 -21.86 -1.85
CA TRP A 239 7.35 -20.88 -0.87
C TRP A 239 7.26 -21.47 0.53
N VAL A 240 8.41 -21.81 1.11
CA VAL A 240 8.45 -22.48 2.42
C VAL A 240 8.72 -21.49 3.53
N LYS A 241 7.83 -21.45 4.52
CA LYS A 241 8.00 -20.64 5.73
C LYS A 241 8.80 -21.40 6.79
N LYS A 242 9.81 -20.77 7.35
CA LYS A 242 10.63 -21.31 8.44
C LYS A 242 10.63 -20.36 9.63
N PRO A 243 10.78 -20.86 10.88
CA PRO A 243 11.01 -19.98 12.03
C PRO A 243 12.24 -19.10 11.78
N GLY A 244 12.05 -17.78 11.73
CA GLY A 244 13.02 -16.87 11.12
C GLY A 244 14.38 -16.91 11.80
N LYS A 245 14.38 -16.77 13.13
CA LYS A 245 15.62 -16.81 13.94
C LYS A 245 16.37 -18.14 13.80
N GLN A 246 15.64 -19.26 13.76
CA GLN A 246 16.26 -20.59 13.58
C GLN A 246 16.89 -20.71 12.19
N TYR A 247 16.17 -20.33 11.15
CA TYR A 247 16.67 -20.37 9.77
C TYR A 247 17.92 -19.51 9.60
N VAL A 248 17.89 -18.28 10.10
CA VAL A 248 19.00 -17.33 10.01
C VAL A 248 20.21 -17.83 10.78
N ALA A 249 20.03 -18.39 11.99
CA ALA A 249 21.16 -18.97 12.73
C ALA A 249 21.81 -20.13 11.98
N SER A 250 21.02 -21.04 11.39
CA SER A 250 21.55 -22.17 10.62
C SER A 250 22.21 -21.76 9.29
N ASN A 251 21.87 -20.59 8.74
CA ASN A 251 22.37 -20.11 7.45
C ASN A 251 23.24 -18.85 7.54
N TYR A 252 23.67 -18.48 8.75
CA TYR A 252 24.31 -17.19 9.05
C TYR A 252 25.51 -16.92 8.14
N GLU A 253 26.46 -17.85 8.07
CA GLU A 253 27.66 -17.77 7.21
C GLU A 253 27.31 -17.37 5.77
N ARG A 254 26.30 -18.02 5.18
CA ARG A 254 25.87 -17.79 3.80
C ARG A 254 25.23 -16.42 3.64
N ILE A 255 24.28 -16.08 4.51
CA ILE A 255 23.56 -14.79 4.47
C ILE A 255 24.53 -13.64 4.69
N ASN A 256 25.36 -13.74 5.74
CA ASN A 256 26.38 -12.77 6.12
C ASN A 256 27.32 -12.47 4.95
N LYS A 257 27.87 -13.52 4.32
CA LYS A 257 28.76 -13.38 3.16
C LYS A 257 28.11 -12.65 1.99
N LYS A 258 26.83 -12.91 1.71
CA LYS A 258 26.10 -12.27 0.60
C LYS A 258 25.78 -10.81 0.90
N LEU A 259 25.26 -10.51 2.09
CA LEU A 259 24.97 -9.15 2.52
C LEU A 259 26.24 -8.28 2.56
N LEU A 260 27.35 -8.77 3.14
CA LEU A 260 28.61 -8.01 3.14
C LEU A 260 29.18 -7.76 1.74
N SER A 261 28.84 -8.61 0.77
CA SER A 261 29.34 -8.46 -0.60
C SER A 261 28.85 -7.18 -1.27
N ILE A 262 27.72 -6.60 -0.81
CA ILE A 262 27.13 -5.41 -1.42
C ILE A 262 27.91 -4.12 -1.10
N LYS A 263 28.66 -4.09 0.02
CA LYS A 263 29.55 -2.97 0.38
C LYS A 263 30.62 -2.72 -0.69
N ASN A 264 31.10 -3.79 -1.32
CA ASN A 264 32.22 -3.76 -2.25
C ASN A 264 31.80 -3.76 -3.73
N LYS A 265 30.50 -3.85 -4.04
CA LYS A 265 30.01 -4.17 -5.38
C LYS A 265 28.78 -3.36 -5.78
N LYS A 266 28.86 -2.03 -5.71
CA LYS A 266 27.72 -1.12 -5.96
C LYS A 266 26.93 -1.44 -7.24
N ASP A 267 27.59 -1.81 -8.33
CA ASP A 267 26.92 -2.06 -9.62
C ASP A 267 26.30 -3.47 -9.76
N ARG A 268 26.44 -4.33 -8.74
CA ARG A 268 25.92 -5.71 -8.76
C ARG A 268 24.73 -5.92 -7.84
N TRP A 269 24.14 -4.86 -7.33
CA TRP A 269 22.90 -4.95 -6.59
C TRP A 269 22.06 -3.69 -6.76
N TRP A 270 20.76 -3.79 -6.51
CA TRP A 270 19.86 -2.66 -6.42
C TRP A 270 18.83 -2.89 -5.32
N LEU A 271 18.14 -1.81 -4.98
CA LEU A 271 16.96 -1.87 -4.15
C LEU A 271 15.74 -1.89 -5.04
N TYR A 272 14.84 -2.83 -4.77
CA TYR A 272 13.47 -2.79 -5.23
C TYR A 272 12.56 -2.48 -4.04
N GLU A 273 11.49 -1.75 -4.31
CA GLU A 273 10.47 -1.43 -3.32
C GLU A 273 9.15 -2.00 -3.80
N GLY A 274 8.41 -2.59 -2.87
CA GLY A 274 7.10 -3.13 -3.16
C GLY A 274 6.23 -3.29 -1.93
N GLY A 275 5.10 -3.94 -2.15
CA GLY A 275 4.15 -4.33 -1.12
C GLY A 275 4.34 -5.77 -0.67
N LEU A 276 3.76 -6.08 0.49
CA LEU A 276 3.67 -7.44 0.98
C LEU A 276 2.75 -8.28 0.07
N ASN A 277 3.25 -9.41 -0.44
CA ASN A 277 2.48 -10.27 -1.34
C ASN A 277 1.39 -11.04 -0.58
N LYS A 278 0.13 -10.70 -0.82
CA LYS A 278 -1.05 -11.30 -0.17
C LYS A 278 -1.23 -12.80 -0.42
N PHE A 279 -0.62 -13.37 -1.45
CA PHE A 279 -0.69 -14.80 -1.75
C PHE A 279 0.35 -15.62 -0.97
N ILE A 280 1.45 -14.99 -0.55
CA ILE A 280 2.53 -15.62 0.23
C ILE A 280 2.30 -15.39 1.73
N TYR A 281 1.92 -14.18 2.12
CA TYR A 281 1.84 -13.74 3.51
C TYR A 281 0.38 -13.64 3.97
N THR A 282 -0.26 -14.80 4.15
CA THR A 282 -1.72 -14.93 4.35
C THR A 282 -2.19 -15.01 5.81
N ASP A 283 -1.33 -15.37 6.77
CA ASP A 283 -1.74 -15.53 8.17
C ASP A 283 -2.23 -14.18 8.76
N PRO A 284 -3.53 -14.04 9.09
CA PRO A 284 -4.07 -12.78 9.55
C PRO A 284 -3.50 -12.32 10.90
N LYS A 285 -3.04 -13.25 11.75
CA LYS A 285 -2.45 -12.92 13.06
C LYS A 285 -1.10 -12.24 12.89
N THR A 286 -0.28 -12.75 11.98
CA THR A 286 1.06 -12.22 11.73
C THR A 286 1.03 -11.01 10.80
N TYR A 287 0.23 -11.05 9.74
CA TYR A 287 0.30 -10.08 8.64
C TYR A 287 -0.87 -9.11 8.55
N GLY A 288 -1.97 -9.34 9.27
CA GLY A 288 -3.20 -8.59 9.10
C GLY A 288 -3.05 -7.07 9.29
N LYS A 289 -2.08 -6.61 10.09
CA LYS A 289 -1.82 -5.17 10.26
C LYS A 289 -1.24 -4.49 9.02
N TYR A 290 -0.55 -5.24 8.16
CA TYR A 290 0.12 -4.74 6.96
C TYR A 290 -0.79 -4.67 5.74
N TYR A 291 -2.03 -5.15 5.83
CA TYR A 291 -3.03 -5.04 4.78
C TYR A 291 -4.13 -4.03 5.14
N ASN A 292 -4.73 -3.40 4.14
CA ASN A 292 -5.96 -2.65 4.27
C ASN A 292 -7.18 -3.58 4.31
N ASP A 293 -8.37 -2.99 4.39
CA ASP A 293 -9.61 -3.75 4.54
C ASP A 293 -9.98 -4.56 3.29
N CYS A 294 -9.34 -4.28 2.15
CA CYS A 294 -9.48 -5.01 0.88
C CYS A 294 -8.35 -6.03 0.62
N GLY A 295 -7.43 -6.20 1.58
CA GLY A 295 -6.31 -7.14 1.45
C GLY A 295 -5.16 -6.61 0.61
N GLU A 296 -5.13 -5.31 0.30
CA GLU A 296 -4.02 -4.66 -0.38
C GLU A 296 -2.94 -4.29 0.64
N SER A 297 -1.67 -4.46 0.27
CA SER A 297 -0.57 -4.13 1.18
C SER A 297 -0.51 -2.62 1.44
N LYS A 298 -0.30 -2.23 2.69
CA LYS A 298 -0.08 -0.85 3.12
C LYS A 298 1.37 -0.41 2.87
N TYR A 299 1.87 -0.57 1.65
CA TYR A 299 3.27 -0.30 1.31
C TYR A 299 3.70 1.15 1.59
N TRP A 300 2.75 2.10 1.57
CA TRP A 300 3.01 3.48 1.94
C TRP A 300 3.43 3.68 3.42
N LYS A 301 3.13 2.72 4.29
CA LYS A 301 3.49 2.74 5.73
C LYS A 301 4.44 1.62 6.11
N TYR A 302 4.25 0.45 5.52
CA TYR A 302 4.98 -0.79 5.77
C TYR A 302 5.48 -1.39 4.44
N PRO A 303 6.38 -0.69 3.72
CA PRO A 303 6.93 -1.20 2.47
C PRO A 303 7.81 -2.43 2.71
N VAL A 304 7.96 -3.22 1.66
CA VAL A 304 8.99 -4.25 1.55
C VAL A 304 10.13 -3.67 0.70
N LEU A 305 11.34 -3.70 1.25
CA LEU A 305 12.56 -3.27 0.58
C LEU A 305 13.40 -4.51 0.29
N SER A 306 13.61 -4.77 -0.99
CA SER A 306 14.30 -5.94 -1.49
C SER A 306 15.70 -5.58 -1.95
N ILE A 307 16.71 -6.21 -1.36
CA ILE A 307 18.08 -6.19 -1.85
C ILE A 307 18.19 -7.29 -2.90
N VAL A 308 18.39 -6.92 -4.16
CA VAL A 308 18.60 -7.87 -5.25
C VAL A 308 20.07 -7.86 -5.64
N ILE A 309 20.75 -9.00 -5.52
CA ILE A 309 22.19 -9.15 -5.80
C ILE A 309 22.37 -10.01 -7.05
N ASN A 310 22.92 -9.41 -8.11
CA ASN A 310 23.29 -10.11 -9.33
C ASN A 310 24.54 -10.97 -9.13
N ASN A 311 24.41 -12.26 -9.45
CA ASN A 311 25.50 -13.22 -9.53
C ASN A 311 25.57 -13.83 -10.93
N LYS A 312 26.67 -14.53 -11.24
CA LYS A 312 26.84 -15.25 -12.51
C LYS A 312 25.75 -16.31 -12.78
N LYS A 313 25.10 -16.81 -11.71
CA LYS A 313 24.12 -17.90 -11.76
C LYS A 313 22.66 -17.45 -11.58
N GLY A 314 22.42 -16.14 -11.46
CA GLY A 314 21.10 -15.59 -11.16
C GLY A 314 21.14 -14.54 -10.05
N GLN A 315 20.00 -14.30 -9.43
CA GLN A 315 19.82 -13.26 -8.41
C GLN A 315 19.63 -13.88 -7.03
N ASP A 316 20.29 -13.29 -6.02
CA ASP A 316 19.88 -13.50 -4.63
C ASP A 316 18.94 -12.35 -4.24
N HIS A 317 17.92 -12.66 -3.45
CA HIS A 317 16.94 -11.70 -2.94
C HIS A 317 16.92 -11.74 -1.42
N PHE A 318 16.97 -10.57 -0.79
CA PHE A 318 16.72 -10.38 0.63
C PHE A 318 15.64 -9.33 0.80
N ASP A 319 14.46 -9.75 1.22
CA ASP A 319 13.33 -8.84 1.40
C ASP A 319 13.21 -8.45 2.87
N PHE A 320 13.09 -7.15 3.13
CA PHE A 320 12.93 -6.59 4.45
C PHE A 320 11.61 -5.85 4.55
N LEU A 321 10.73 -6.31 5.44
CA LEU A 321 9.48 -5.62 5.75
C LEU A 321 9.77 -4.52 6.77
N ARG A 322 9.33 -3.30 6.49
CA ARG A 322 9.30 -2.23 7.50
C ARG A 322 8.23 -2.57 8.54
N THR A 323 8.60 -2.56 9.81
CA THR A 323 7.70 -2.77 10.95
C THR A 323 7.77 -1.59 11.91
N ASP A 324 6.91 -1.57 12.93
CA ASP A 324 6.99 -0.57 14.00
C ASP A 324 8.30 -0.69 14.82
N GLU A 325 9.03 -1.82 14.71
CA GLU A 325 10.31 -2.11 15.36
C GLU A 325 11.51 -2.02 14.39
N GLY A 326 11.33 -1.35 13.25
CA GLY A 326 12.33 -1.25 12.19
C GLY A 326 12.20 -2.34 11.11
N TYR A 327 13.21 -2.48 10.27
CA TYR A 327 13.19 -3.40 9.14
C TYR A 327 13.53 -4.83 9.57
N LYS A 328 12.71 -5.79 9.15
CA LYS A 328 12.84 -7.19 9.50
C LYS A 328 12.90 -8.06 8.23
N LEU A 329 13.93 -8.89 8.12
CA LEU A 329 14.13 -9.87 7.06
C LEU A 329 12.94 -10.83 7.06
N ILE A 330 12.20 -10.85 5.96
CA ILE A 330 10.98 -11.64 5.80
C ILE A 330 11.11 -12.70 4.71
N SER A 331 12.05 -12.53 3.78
CA SER A 331 12.29 -13.49 2.71
C SER A 331 13.76 -13.58 2.33
N VAL A 332 14.20 -14.79 1.98
CA VAL A 332 15.53 -15.06 1.42
C VAL A 332 15.37 -16.01 0.23
N SER A 333 15.85 -15.59 -0.93
CA SER A 333 16.05 -16.45 -2.11
C SER A 333 17.51 -16.38 -2.53
N PHE A 334 18.09 -17.52 -2.90
CA PHE A 334 19.44 -17.58 -3.43
C PHE A 334 19.43 -18.09 -4.86
N ALA A 335 20.29 -17.50 -5.69
CA ALA A 335 20.53 -18.00 -7.04
C ALA A 335 20.93 -19.48 -6.99
N ARG A 336 20.32 -20.28 -7.87
CA ARG A 336 20.56 -21.74 -7.97
C ARG A 336 21.89 -22.07 -8.64
#